data_AF-Q7VJP7-F1
#
_entry.id   AF-Q7VJP7-F1
#
_cell.length_a   1.000
_cell.length_b   1.000
_cell.length_c   1.000
_cell.angle_alpha   90.00
_cell.angle_beta   90.00
_cell.angle_gamma   90.00
#
_symmetry.space_group_name_H-M   'P 1'
#
loop_
_entity.id
_entity.type
_entity.pdbx_description
1 polymer ?
#
loop_
_entity_poly.entity_id
_entity_poly.type
_entity_poly.pdbx_seq_one_letter_code
_entity_poly.pdbx_strand_id
1 'polypeptide(L)'
;MKINANTTQKLAKEEMKKKDIQETRAAQTTNKKLEKNKNIDTSEIKNNPLSQNIKNTNSNIGRLQIAQKTLNSIESDAKKIAKLAQESKETLDKGEQEDLKEEMSALKKNVESAIKKATFEEINVFSKNIKDNKERIIFDAPKLNIKLLDSDAQKFYDVLKEQQVQIKDAIQILQEQAQESSDKLANGKINSTDTQNTNGSFLKKFGSLFRVSHDTDKLSNQRVQELLT
;
A
#
# COMPACT_ATOMS: atom_id res chain seq x y z
N MET A 1 -2.05 -48.52 -49.89
CA MET A 1 -2.69 -49.72 -49.28
C MET A 1 -2.13 -49.86 -47.87
N LYS A 2 -2.94 -49.63 -46.82
CA LYS A 2 -3.72 -50.63 -46.05
C LYS A 2 -2.83 -51.75 -45.45
N ILE A 3 -2.58 -51.71 -44.12
CA ILE A 3 -3.20 -52.59 -43.07
C ILE A 3 -2.49 -53.98 -43.05
N ASN A 4 -1.97 -54.61 -41.98
CA ASN A 4 -2.38 -54.71 -40.57
C ASN A 4 -1.30 -55.42 -39.69
N ALA A 5 -1.42 -55.20 -38.37
CA ALA A 5 -1.44 -56.14 -37.22
C ALA A 5 -0.38 -57.28 -37.10
N ASN A 6 0.06 -57.72 -35.91
CA ASN A 6 -0.68 -57.90 -34.67
C ASN A 6 0.27 -58.30 -33.51
N THR A 7 -0.33 -58.44 -32.30
CA THR A 7 0.16 -59.16 -31.09
C THR A 7 1.12 -58.35 -30.20
N THR A 8 0.86 -58.07 -28.91
CA THR A 8 0.35 -58.96 -27.87
C THR A 8 -0.06 -58.20 -26.58
N GLN A 9 -1.24 -58.55 -26.05
CA GLN A 9 -1.73 -58.53 -24.64
C GLN A 9 -2.03 -57.18 -23.95
N LYS A 10 -3.32 -56.82 -23.78
CA LYS A 10 -4.35 -57.25 -22.77
C LYS A 10 -4.24 -56.41 -21.47
N LEU A 11 -5.08 -55.39 -21.23
CA LEU A 11 -6.51 -55.41 -20.80
C LEU A 11 -6.73 -56.30 -19.56
N ALA A 12 -7.54 -56.01 -18.54
CA ALA A 12 -8.37 -54.89 -18.08
C ALA A 12 -9.17 -55.44 -16.87
N LYS A 13 -9.75 -54.55 -16.04
CA LYS A 13 -11.01 -54.73 -15.28
C LYS A 13 -11.03 -55.72 -14.10
N GLU A 14 -11.34 -55.30 -12.88
CA GLU A 14 -12.66 -54.92 -12.32
C GLU A 14 -13.23 -56.08 -11.49
N GLU A 15 -13.86 -55.72 -10.37
CA GLU A 15 -14.84 -56.50 -9.58
C GLU A 15 -14.45 -57.20 -8.26
N MET A 16 -15.29 -56.88 -7.25
CA MET A 16 -15.83 -57.72 -6.17
C MET A 16 -15.35 -57.58 -4.71
N LYS A 17 -16.22 -56.90 -3.94
CA LYS A 17 -16.96 -57.37 -2.74
C LYS A 17 -16.29 -57.38 -1.36
N LYS A 18 -16.76 -56.42 -0.55
CA LYS A 18 -17.33 -56.53 0.82
C LYS A 18 -17.22 -57.90 1.54
N LYS A 19 -16.67 -57.87 2.75
CA LYS A 19 -17.09 -58.56 3.99
C LYS A 19 -16.49 -57.77 5.17
N ASP A 20 -17.31 -57.09 5.96
CA ASP A 20 -17.87 -57.55 7.26
C ASP A 20 -16.85 -57.38 8.41
N ILE A 21 -17.05 -56.44 9.35
CA ILE A 21 -17.82 -56.59 10.62
C ILE A 21 -16.96 -57.41 11.63
N GLN A 22 -16.63 -57.01 12.87
CA GLN A 22 -17.20 -56.07 13.84
C GLN A 22 -16.23 -55.97 15.06
N GLU A 23 -16.30 -54.85 15.78
CA GLU A 23 -16.30 -54.71 17.27
C GLU A 23 -15.07 -55.10 18.13
N THR A 24 -14.76 -54.45 19.26
CA THR A 24 -15.52 -53.54 20.17
C THR A 24 -14.52 -52.65 20.95
N ARG A 25 -14.72 -51.32 21.02
CA ARG A 25 -15.31 -50.51 22.11
C ARG A 25 -14.61 -50.50 23.49
N ALA A 26 -14.05 -49.34 23.84
CA ALA A 26 -14.26 -48.60 25.10
C ALA A 26 -13.68 -47.17 24.91
N ALA A 27 -14.51 -46.19 24.55
CA ALA A 27 -15.10 -45.21 25.48
C ALA A 27 -14.09 -44.32 26.21
N GLN A 28 -13.84 -43.12 25.68
CA GLN A 28 -13.74 -41.91 26.51
C GLN A 28 -14.24 -40.69 25.72
N THR A 29 -15.45 -40.33 26.09
CA THR A 29 -16.16 -39.08 25.84
C THR A 29 -15.43 -37.89 26.45
N THR A 30 -15.12 -36.88 25.63
CA THR A 30 -15.21 -35.47 26.05
C THR A 30 -15.63 -34.61 24.85
N ASN A 31 -16.82 -34.04 25.00
CA ASN A 31 -17.55 -33.12 24.13
C ASN A 31 -16.65 -32.14 23.34
N LYS A 32 -16.62 -32.32 22.02
CA LYS A 32 -16.19 -31.28 21.07
C LYS A 32 -17.30 -30.23 21.00
N LYS A 33 -17.25 -29.27 21.93
CA LYS A 33 -18.08 -28.07 21.90
C LYS A 33 -17.77 -27.37 20.56
N LEU A 34 -18.74 -27.36 19.65
CA LEU A 34 -18.69 -26.47 18.48
C LEU A 34 -18.41 -25.06 19.03
N GLU A 35 -17.23 -24.53 18.74
CA GLU A 35 -17.05 -23.08 18.78
C GLU A 35 -17.99 -22.52 17.72
N LYS A 36 -19.13 -22.02 18.19
CA LYS A 36 -19.85 -20.96 17.50
C LYS A 36 -18.81 -19.92 17.16
N ASN A 37 -18.44 -19.82 15.88
CA ASN A 37 -17.90 -18.60 15.31
C ASN A 37 -18.80 -17.48 15.83
N LYS A 38 -18.30 -16.73 16.83
CA LYS A 38 -18.85 -15.42 17.14
C LYS A 38 -18.61 -14.64 15.87
N ASN A 39 -19.65 -14.54 15.04
CA ASN A 39 -19.74 -13.54 14.01
C ASN A 39 -19.63 -12.22 14.78
N ILE A 40 -18.41 -11.70 14.90
CA ILE A 40 -18.16 -10.42 15.54
C ILE A 40 -18.91 -9.44 14.66
N ASP A 41 -19.98 -8.86 15.20
CA ASP A 41 -20.72 -7.83 14.51
C ASP A 41 -19.80 -6.60 14.40
N THR A 42 -19.06 -6.53 13.29
CA THR A 42 -18.13 -5.45 12.99
C THR A 42 -18.85 -4.17 12.55
N SER A 43 -20.18 -4.18 12.46
CA SER A 43 -20.96 -3.03 12.01
C SER A 43 -20.83 -1.82 12.95
N GLU A 44 -20.72 -2.03 14.26
CA GLU A 44 -20.54 -0.95 15.25
C GLU A 44 -19.14 -0.33 15.18
N ILE A 45 -18.09 -1.13 14.92
CA ILE A 45 -16.72 -0.63 14.72
C ILE A 45 -16.61 0.13 13.40
N LYS A 46 -17.34 -0.31 12.36
CA LYS A 46 -17.38 0.37 11.05
C LYS A 46 -18.04 1.75 11.11
N ASN A 47 -18.93 2.01 12.06
CA ASN A 47 -19.63 3.30 12.15
C ASN A 47 -19.05 4.26 13.22
N ASN A 48 -18.02 3.85 13.95
CA ASN A 48 -17.36 4.71 14.92
C ASN A 48 -16.49 5.77 14.20
N PRO A 49 -16.67 7.08 14.48
CA PRO A 49 -15.87 8.15 13.86
C PRO A 49 -14.36 7.99 14.12
N LEU A 50 -13.95 7.44 15.26
CA LEU A 50 -12.53 7.17 15.54
C LEU A 50 -11.96 6.06 14.64
N SER A 51 -12.73 4.99 14.40
CA SER A 51 -12.33 3.92 13.49
C SER A 51 -12.24 4.40 12.04
N GLN A 52 -13.18 5.26 11.61
CA GLN A 52 -13.12 5.88 10.28
C GLN A 52 -11.94 6.84 10.15
N ASN A 53 -11.62 7.60 11.19
CA ASN A 53 -10.42 8.45 11.21
C ASN A 53 -9.14 7.62 11.07
N ILE A 54 -8.99 6.53 11.85
CA ILE A 54 -7.82 5.64 11.74
C ILE A 54 -7.71 5.06 10.32
N LYS A 55 -8.83 4.63 9.72
CA LYS A 55 -8.85 4.11 8.34
C LYS A 55 -8.41 5.17 7.33
N ASN A 56 -8.93 6.39 7.43
CA ASN A 56 -8.58 7.50 6.55
C ASN A 56 -7.10 7.88 6.70
N THR A 57 -6.61 7.95 7.93
CA THR A 57 -5.20 8.21 8.24
C THR A 57 -4.30 7.15 7.61
N ASN A 58 -4.65 5.86 7.70
CA ASN A 58 -3.88 4.79 7.07
C ASN A 58 -3.88 4.86 5.54
N SER A 59 -5.03 5.13 4.92
CA SER A 59 -5.11 5.34 3.47
C SER A 59 -4.21 6.52 3.05
N ASN A 60 -4.23 7.62 3.79
CA ASN A 60 -3.38 8.78 3.54
C ASN A 60 -1.88 8.48 3.72
N ILE A 61 -1.50 7.72 4.76
CA ILE A 61 -0.11 7.25 4.93
C ILE A 61 0.31 6.38 3.74
N GLY A 62 -0.54 5.45 3.28
CA GLY A 62 -0.26 4.61 2.11
C GLY A 62 -0.03 5.44 0.83
N ARG A 63 -0.87 6.47 0.62
CA ARG A 63 -0.69 7.43 -0.49
C ARG A 63 0.65 8.16 -0.40
N LEU A 64 1.00 8.66 0.79
CA LEU A 64 2.27 9.36 1.03
C LEU A 64 3.48 8.45 0.81
N GLN A 65 3.41 7.17 1.20
CA GLN A 65 4.50 6.21 0.97
C GLN A 65 4.72 5.95 -0.53
N ILE A 66 3.65 5.84 -1.31
CA ILE A 66 3.76 5.70 -2.77
C ILE A 66 4.30 6.99 -3.38
N ALA A 67 3.80 8.16 -2.95
CA ALA A 67 4.34 9.45 -3.39
C ALA A 67 5.84 9.55 -3.09
N GLN A 68 6.29 9.22 -1.87
CA GLN A 68 7.69 9.23 -1.49
C GLN A 68 8.53 8.31 -2.39
N LYS A 69 8.08 7.08 -2.61
CA LYS A 69 8.76 6.10 -3.46
C LYS A 69 8.90 6.62 -4.88
N THR A 70 7.82 7.20 -5.44
CA THR A 70 7.84 7.79 -6.77
C THR A 70 8.82 8.96 -6.83
N LEU A 71 8.75 9.93 -5.91
CA LEU A 71 9.65 11.08 -5.89
C LEU A 71 11.12 10.67 -5.77
N ASN A 72 11.43 9.68 -4.93
CA ASN A 72 12.78 9.14 -4.80
C ASN A 72 13.27 8.49 -6.10
N SER A 73 12.38 7.77 -6.82
CA SER A 73 12.74 7.11 -8.08
C SER A 73 13.05 8.10 -9.22
N ILE A 74 12.42 9.29 -9.21
CA ILE A 74 12.59 10.30 -10.26
C ILE A 74 13.61 11.39 -9.88
N GLU A 75 14.14 11.38 -8.65
CA GLU A 75 15.03 12.45 -8.16
C GLU A 75 16.28 12.61 -9.03
N SER A 76 16.91 11.49 -9.41
CA SER A 76 18.11 11.51 -10.26
C SER A 76 17.80 12.07 -11.65
N ASP A 77 16.68 11.64 -12.25
CA ASP A 77 16.25 12.10 -13.58
C ASP A 77 15.94 13.60 -13.53
N ALA A 78 15.18 14.06 -12.53
CA ALA A 78 14.86 15.47 -12.35
C ALA A 78 16.12 16.34 -12.17
N LYS A 79 17.09 15.87 -11.37
CA LYS A 79 18.38 16.55 -11.20
C LYS A 79 19.16 16.62 -12.51
N LYS A 80 19.15 15.54 -13.30
CA LYS A 80 19.86 15.49 -14.59
C LYS A 80 19.19 16.43 -15.61
N ILE A 81 17.86 16.47 -15.67
CA ILE A 81 17.12 17.42 -16.52
C ILE A 81 17.49 18.86 -16.15
N ALA A 82 17.56 19.21 -14.86
CA ALA A 82 17.94 20.56 -14.42
C ALA A 82 19.35 20.95 -14.91
N LYS A 83 20.31 20.02 -14.84
CA LYS A 83 21.68 20.22 -15.35
C LYS A 83 21.72 20.39 -16.87
N LEU A 84 21.10 19.47 -17.60
CA LEU A 84 21.06 19.52 -19.07
C LEU A 84 20.35 20.79 -19.57
N ALA A 85 19.32 21.26 -18.85
CA ALA A 85 18.63 22.51 -19.15
C ALA A 85 19.51 23.75 -18.93
N GLN A 86 20.49 23.69 -18.02
CA GLN A 86 21.49 24.73 -17.84
C GLN A 86 22.56 24.65 -18.93
N GLU A 87 23.12 23.46 -19.17
CA GLU A 87 24.13 23.21 -20.21
C GLU A 87 23.62 23.62 -21.61
N SER A 88 22.35 23.31 -21.91
CA SER A 88 21.71 23.69 -23.18
C SER A 88 21.57 25.21 -23.37
N LYS A 89 21.50 25.99 -22.28
CA LYS A 89 21.49 27.47 -22.33
C LYS A 89 22.89 28.05 -22.52
N GLU A 90 23.92 27.33 -22.09
CA GLU A 90 25.32 27.77 -22.13
C GLU A 90 26.01 27.39 -23.44
N THR A 91 25.63 26.26 -24.07
CA THR A 91 26.22 25.86 -25.36
C THR A 91 25.64 26.66 -26.53
N LEU A 92 26.53 27.06 -27.44
CA LEU A 92 26.20 27.76 -28.70
C LEU A 92 26.16 26.80 -29.89
N ASP A 93 26.63 25.56 -29.72
CA ASP A 93 26.63 24.56 -30.78
C ASP A 93 25.24 23.95 -30.96
N LYS A 94 24.72 23.99 -32.19
CA LYS A 94 23.36 23.51 -32.49
C LYS A 94 23.24 21.99 -32.43
N GLY A 95 24.29 21.25 -32.79
CA GLY A 95 24.30 19.80 -32.71
C GLY A 95 24.27 19.34 -31.26
N GLU A 96 25.12 19.93 -30.42
CA GLU A 96 25.11 19.67 -28.97
C GLU A 96 23.76 20.03 -28.33
N GLN A 97 23.13 21.14 -28.74
CA GLN A 97 21.79 21.48 -28.26
C GLN A 97 20.73 20.44 -28.63
N GLU A 98 20.82 19.81 -29.81
CA GLU A 98 19.88 18.77 -30.23
C GLU A 98 20.07 17.49 -29.43
N ASP A 99 21.33 17.05 -29.24
CA ASP A 99 21.66 15.88 -28.44
C ASP A 99 21.18 16.03 -26.98
N LEU A 100 21.42 17.19 -26.37
CA LEU A 100 20.94 17.50 -25.02
C LEU A 100 19.41 17.50 -24.93
N LYS A 101 18.71 17.99 -25.96
CA LYS A 101 17.24 17.98 -26.02
C LYS A 101 16.68 16.58 -26.13
N GLU A 102 17.30 15.71 -26.93
CA GLU A 102 16.88 14.31 -27.06
C GLU A 102 17.02 13.57 -25.72
N GLU A 103 18.17 13.74 -25.06
CA GLU A 103 18.40 13.14 -23.74
C GLU A 103 17.40 13.67 -22.69
N MET A 104 17.18 14.98 -22.63
CA MET A 104 16.16 15.56 -21.74
C MET A 104 14.77 15.01 -22.03
N SER A 105 14.40 14.82 -23.31
CA SER A 105 13.10 14.29 -23.70
C SER A 105 12.87 12.86 -23.17
N ALA A 106 13.89 12.01 -23.22
CA ALA A 106 13.83 10.67 -22.64
C ALA A 106 13.61 10.70 -21.12
N LEU A 107 14.38 11.54 -20.41
CA LEU A 107 14.26 11.70 -18.95
C LEU A 107 12.89 12.27 -18.56
N LYS A 108 12.38 13.27 -19.29
CA LYS A 108 11.05 13.85 -19.05
C LYS A 108 9.95 12.80 -19.17
N LYS A 109 10.02 11.94 -20.19
CA LYS A 109 9.07 10.82 -20.35
C LYS A 109 9.12 9.85 -19.17
N ASN A 110 10.31 9.56 -18.62
CA ASN A 110 10.44 8.71 -17.44
C ASN A 110 9.78 9.34 -16.21
N VAL A 111 10.08 10.61 -15.94
CA VAL A 111 9.48 11.38 -14.83
C VAL A 111 7.95 11.41 -14.96
N GLU A 112 7.45 11.76 -16.15
CA GLU A 112 6.02 11.78 -16.43
C GLU A 112 5.35 10.42 -16.23
N SER A 113 5.98 9.35 -16.74
CA SER A 113 5.44 7.99 -16.61
C SER A 113 5.35 7.57 -15.15
N ALA A 114 6.39 7.85 -14.36
CA ALA A 114 6.43 7.53 -12.94
C ALA A 114 5.34 8.28 -12.17
N ILE A 115 5.15 9.58 -12.42
CA ILE A 115 4.09 10.36 -11.78
C ILE A 115 2.69 9.87 -12.19
N LYS A 116 2.47 9.58 -13.48
CA LYS A 116 1.18 9.06 -13.98
C LYS A 116 0.83 7.68 -13.39
N LYS A 117 1.84 6.80 -13.21
CA LYS A 117 1.68 5.45 -12.65
C LYS A 117 1.60 5.40 -11.13
N ALA A 118 1.86 6.50 -10.44
CA ALA A 118 1.82 6.55 -8.98
C ALA A 118 0.37 6.56 -8.49
N THR A 119 -0.22 5.37 -8.33
CA THR A 119 -1.61 5.18 -7.89
C THR A 119 -1.69 4.41 -6.58
N PHE A 120 -2.68 4.76 -5.77
CA PHE A 120 -3.09 4.03 -4.57
C PHE A 120 -4.61 3.91 -4.59
N GLU A 121 -5.14 2.70 -4.44
CA GLU A 121 -6.59 2.44 -4.57
C GLU A 121 -7.14 3.02 -5.90
N GLU A 122 -6.41 2.79 -6.99
CA GLU A 122 -6.73 3.27 -8.36
C GLU A 122 -6.72 4.79 -8.56
N ILE A 123 -6.44 5.58 -7.51
CA ILE A 123 -6.38 7.04 -7.56
C ILE A 123 -4.92 7.49 -7.61
N ASN A 124 -4.61 8.44 -8.50
CA ASN A 124 -3.28 9.02 -8.58
C ASN A 124 -2.95 9.79 -7.29
N VAL A 125 -1.79 9.49 -6.67
CA VAL A 125 -1.40 10.07 -5.37
C VAL A 125 -1.05 11.56 -5.44
N PHE A 126 -0.76 12.08 -6.63
CA PHE A 126 -0.46 13.49 -6.88
C PHE A 126 -1.69 14.32 -7.30
N SER A 127 -2.89 13.73 -7.33
CA SER A 127 -4.10 14.41 -7.80
C SER A 127 -4.84 15.22 -6.74
N LYS A 128 -4.59 14.96 -5.46
CA LYS A 128 -5.34 15.54 -4.34
C LYS A 128 -4.45 15.85 -3.14
N ASN A 129 -4.80 16.92 -2.44
CA ASN A 129 -4.14 17.31 -1.19
C ASN A 129 -4.49 16.34 -0.07
N ILE A 130 -3.55 16.14 0.84
CA ILE A 130 -3.80 15.44 2.10
C ILE A 130 -3.87 16.47 3.20
N LYS A 131 -4.91 16.33 4.03
CA LYS A 131 -5.18 17.21 5.16
C LYS A 131 -5.07 16.47 6.47
N ASP A 132 -4.78 17.22 7.52
CA ASP A 132 -4.82 16.79 8.91
C ASP A 132 -6.26 16.83 9.46
N ASN A 133 -6.47 16.35 10.69
CA ASN A 133 -7.77 16.38 11.37
C ASN A 133 -8.33 17.79 11.65
N LYS A 134 -7.54 18.85 11.43
CA LYS A 134 -7.92 20.26 11.55
C LYS A 134 -8.12 20.91 10.17
N GLU A 135 -8.26 20.10 9.12
CA GLU A 135 -8.43 20.54 7.73
C GLU A 135 -7.23 21.33 7.15
N ARG A 136 -6.06 21.26 7.81
CA ARG A 136 -4.83 21.91 7.33
C ARG A 136 -4.16 21.01 6.29
N ILE A 137 -3.74 21.59 5.17
CA ILE A 137 -3.01 20.87 4.13
C ILE A 137 -1.63 20.53 4.67
N ILE A 138 -1.33 19.23 4.77
CA ILE A 138 -0.02 18.72 5.20
C ILE A 138 0.79 18.16 4.02
N PHE A 139 0.14 17.94 2.89
CA PHE A 139 0.78 17.59 1.62
C PHE A 139 0.03 18.23 0.46
N ASP A 140 0.69 19.17 -0.22
CA ASP A 140 0.13 19.91 -1.36
C ASP A 140 0.59 19.28 -2.67
N ALA A 141 -0.09 18.21 -3.06
CA ALA A 141 0.27 17.39 -4.21
C ALA A 141 0.31 18.15 -5.57
N PRO A 142 -0.64 19.05 -5.90
CA PRO A 142 -0.64 19.83 -7.14
C PRO A 142 0.54 20.79 -7.27
N LYS A 143 1.26 21.07 -6.18
CA LYS A 143 2.48 21.88 -6.23
C LYS A 143 3.53 21.23 -7.15
N LEU A 144 3.56 19.90 -7.23
CA LEU A 144 4.39 19.15 -8.18
C LEU A 144 3.82 19.25 -9.60
N ASN A 145 4.11 20.36 -10.27
CA ASN A 145 3.63 20.62 -11.62
C ASN A 145 4.64 20.13 -12.68
N ILE A 146 4.29 19.08 -13.41
CA ILE A 146 5.09 18.47 -14.49
C ILE A 146 5.49 19.51 -15.56
N LYS A 147 4.66 20.52 -15.83
CA LYS A 147 4.96 21.57 -16.83
C LYS A 147 6.21 22.39 -16.49
N LEU A 148 6.67 22.34 -15.24
CA LEU A 148 7.92 22.95 -14.83
C LEU A 148 9.13 22.26 -15.46
N LEU A 149 9.04 20.99 -15.87
CA LEU A 149 10.13 20.31 -16.58
C LEU A 149 10.49 21.02 -17.91
N ASP A 150 9.55 21.70 -18.54
CA ASP A 150 9.76 22.44 -19.79
C ASP A 150 10.10 23.91 -19.57
N SER A 151 9.47 24.54 -18.57
CA SER A 151 9.60 25.98 -18.33
C SER A 151 10.74 26.33 -17.37
N ASP A 152 10.92 25.54 -16.31
CA ASP A 152 11.90 25.78 -15.25
C ASP A 152 12.25 24.47 -14.53
N ALA A 153 13.16 23.70 -15.13
CA ALA A 153 13.55 22.39 -14.63
C ALA A 153 14.21 22.46 -13.24
N GLN A 154 14.90 23.56 -12.91
CA GLN A 154 15.47 23.76 -11.60
C GLN A 154 14.37 23.92 -10.55
N LYS A 155 13.36 24.76 -10.83
CA LYS A 155 12.20 24.90 -9.95
C LYS A 155 11.41 23.59 -9.78
N PHE A 156 11.30 22.78 -10.84
CA PHE A 156 10.71 21.44 -10.69
C PHE A 156 11.49 20.59 -9.68
N TYR A 157 12.82 20.56 -9.80
CA TYR A 157 13.68 19.80 -8.89
C TYR A 157 13.59 20.31 -7.45
N ASP A 158 13.57 21.63 -7.24
CA ASP A 158 13.44 22.23 -5.92
C ASP A 158 12.09 21.88 -5.27
N VAL A 159 11.01 21.95 -6.05
CA VAL A 159 9.67 21.52 -5.61
C VAL A 159 9.65 20.03 -5.27
N LEU A 160 10.30 19.18 -6.08
CA LEU A 160 10.41 17.74 -5.77
C LEU A 160 11.09 17.52 -4.42
N LYS A 161 12.21 18.20 -4.15
CA LYS A 161 12.91 18.09 -2.85
C LYS A 161 12.05 18.58 -1.70
N GLU A 162 11.34 19.69 -1.90
CA GLU A 162 10.41 20.22 -0.89
C GLU A 162 9.30 19.20 -0.60
N GLN A 163 8.71 18.59 -1.63
CA GLN A 163 7.65 17.58 -1.48
C GLN A 163 8.16 16.32 -0.77
N GLN A 164 9.40 15.88 -1.02
CA GLN A 164 10.01 14.78 -0.27
C GLN A 164 10.14 15.08 1.24
N VAL A 165 10.38 16.34 1.62
CA VAL A 165 10.41 16.75 3.03
C VAL A 165 8.99 16.81 3.60
N GLN A 166 8.06 17.47 2.89
CA GLN A 166 6.66 17.55 3.30
C GLN A 166 6.04 16.17 3.52
N ILE A 167 6.37 15.17 2.70
CA ILE A 167 5.85 13.81 2.88
C ILE A 167 6.31 13.20 4.21
N LYS A 168 7.57 13.41 4.61
CA LYS A 168 8.07 12.90 5.91
C LYS A 168 7.31 13.53 7.07
N ASP A 169 7.15 14.84 7.03
CA ASP A 169 6.43 15.59 8.07
C ASP A 169 4.95 15.18 8.10
N ALA A 170 4.31 15.03 6.94
CA ALA A 170 2.93 14.60 6.82
C ALA A 170 2.71 13.18 7.36
N ILE A 171 3.63 12.24 7.08
CA ILE A 171 3.58 10.88 7.64
C ILE A 171 3.66 10.95 9.17
N GLN A 172 4.56 11.75 9.73
CA GLN A 172 4.69 11.89 11.17
C GLN A 172 3.41 12.47 11.80
N ILE A 173 2.85 13.54 11.23
CA ILE A 173 1.58 14.15 11.70
C ILE A 173 0.44 13.11 11.69
N LEU A 174 0.33 12.34 10.61
CA LEU A 174 -0.69 11.30 10.49
C LEU A 174 -0.47 10.14 11.48
N GLN A 175 0.78 9.75 11.74
CA GLN A 175 1.10 8.73 12.75
C GLN A 175 0.70 9.19 14.15
N GLU A 176 1.00 10.43 14.51
CA GLU A 176 0.58 11.03 15.79
C GLU A 176 -0.95 11.05 15.93
N GLN A 177 -1.68 11.37 14.85
CA GLN A 177 -3.15 11.34 14.83
C GLN A 177 -3.74 9.93 14.94
N ALA A 178 -3.11 8.95 14.30
CA ALA A 178 -3.51 7.54 14.42
C ALA A 178 -3.32 7.06 15.87
N GLN A 179 -2.20 7.43 16.49
CA GLN A 179 -1.91 7.10 17.89
C GLN A 179 -2.91 7.77 18.84
N GLU A 180 -3.15 9.08 18.69
CA GLU A 180 -4.14 9.81 19.50
C GLU A 180 -5.55 9.20 19.38
N SER A 181 -5.97 8.86 18.16
CA SER A 181 -7.29 8.26 17.92
C SER A 181 -7.39 6.85 18.50
N SER A 182 -6.31 6.07 18.45
CA SER A 182 -6.23 4.74 19.05
C SER A 182 -6.27 4.80 20.58
N ASP A 183 -5.56 5.77 21.17
CA ASP A 183 -5.54 5.96 22.62
C ASP A 183 -6.91 6.45 23.13
N LYS A 184 -7.60 7.33 22.40
CA LYS A 184 -8.99 7.72 22.71
C LYS A 184 -9.96 6.56 22.61
N LEU A 185 -9.76 5.65 21.65
CA LEU A 185 -10.57 4.44 21.51
C LEU A 185 -10.30 3.43 22.65
N ALA A 186 -9.05 3.34 23.12
CA ALA A 186 -8.65 2.43 24.19
C ALA A 186 -8.99 2.94 25.60
N ASN A 187 -8.88 4.25 25.84
CA ASN A 187 -9.11 4.90 27.15
C ASN A 187 -10.52 5.48 27.29
N GLY A 188 -11.29 5.55 26.20
CA GLY A 188 -12.69 5.95 26.24
C GLY A 188 -13.50 4.91 27.02
N LYS A 189 -13.97 5.28 28.23
CA LYS A 189 -15.21 4.73 28.78
C LYS A 189 -16.31 4.98 27.75
N ILE A 190 -16.58 3.98 26.91
CA ILE A 190 -17.87 3.86 26.25
C ILE A 190 -18.86 3.69 27.39
N ASN A 191 -19.75 4.68 27.57
CA ASN A 191 -20.80 4.59 28.58
C ASN A 191 -21.49 3.24 28.45
N SER A 192 -21.47 2.53 29.57
CA SER A 192 -21.72 1.11 29.66
C SER A 192 -23.20 0.83 29.56
N THR A 193 -23.63 0.36 28.40
CA THR A 193 -24.61 -0.73 28.30
C THR A 193 -24.12 -1.64 27.19
N ASP A 194 -23.82 -2.89 27.56
CA ASP A 194 -23.28 -3.97 26.72
C ASP A 194 -21.78 -3.97 26.39
N THR A 195 -20.98 -4.11 27.45
CA THR A 195 -19.68 -4.78 27.38
C THR A 195 -19.85 -6.27 27.06
N GLN A 196 -19.53 -6.69 25.84
CA GLN A 196 -18.91 -8.00 25.61
C GLN A 196 -17.64 -7.86 24.77
N ASN A 197 -16.49 -7.96 25.45
CA ASN A 197 -15.21 -8.50 24.98
C ASN A 197 -14.88 -8.25 23.49
N THR A 198 -14.57 -7.01 23.11
CA THR A 198 -13.80 -6.74 21.90
C THR A 198 -12.31 -6.69 22.26
N ASN A 199 -11.55 -7.59 21.63
CA ASN A 199 -10.17 -7.92 21.96
C ASN A 199 -9.23 -6.70 21.88
N GLY A 200 -8.74 -6.23 23.04
CA GLY A 200 -7.59 -5.30 23.14
C GLY A 200 -6.28 -5.80 22.53
N SER A 201 -6.27 -7.00 21.95
CA SER A 201 -5.15 -7.59 21.20
C SER A 201 -4.96 -6.95 19.81
N PHE A 202 -6.04 -6.52 19.15
CA PHE A 202 -5.94 -5.83 17.85
C PHE A 202 -5.28 -4.47 18.01
N LEU A 203 -5.69 -3.68 19.01
CA LEU A 203 -5.13 -2.34 19.27
C LEU A 203 -3.67 -2.39 19.75
N LYS A 204 -3.30 -3.39 20.58
CA LYS A 204 -1.90 -3.62 20.96
C LYS A 204 -1.03 -4.03 19.77
N LYS A 205 -1.54 -4.88 18.87
CA LYS A 205 -0.87 -5.21 17.60
C LYS A 205 -0.77 -3.98 16.69
N PHE A 206 -1.82 -3.17 16.60
CA PHE A 206 -1.84 -1.93 15.83
C PHE A 206 -0.77 -0.92 16.29
N GLY A 207 -0.70 -0.64 17.60
CA GLY A 207 0.34 0.22 18.17
C GLY A 207 1.77 -0.34 17.98
N SER A 208 1.94 -1.67 17.99
CA SER A 208 3.24 -2.29 17.69
C SER A 208 3.64 -2.17 16.21
N LEU A 209 2.67 -2.10 15.28
CA LEU A 209 2.94 -1.95 13.84
C LEU A 209 3.43 -0.54 13.48
N PHE A 210 3.05 0.51 14.22
CA PHE A 210 3.58 1.85 14.01
C PHE A 210 4.95 2.07 14.66
N ARG A 211 5.21 1.46 15.82
CA ARG A 211 6.48 1.59 16.56
C ARG A 211 7.70 1.00 15.83
N VAL A 212 7.50 0.06 14.90
CA VAL A 212 8.58 -0.58 14.13
C VAL A 212 8.70 0.00 12.70
N SER A 213 8.09 1.16 12.43
CA SER A 213 8.12 1.79 11.09
C SER A 213 9.41 2.53 10.72
N HIS A 214 10.41 2.54 11.61
CA HIS A 214 11.76 3.05 11.32
C HIS A 214 12.58 2.14 10.38
N ASP A 215 12.09 0.94 10.07
CA ASP A 215 12.78 -0.04 9.23
C ASP A 215 12.01 -0.20 7.90
N THR A 216 12.35 0.65 6.92
CA THR A 216 11.64 0.79 5.64
C THR A 216 11.80 -0.42 4.71
N ASP A 217 12.68 -1.36 5.04
CA ASP A 217 13.03 -2.49 4.16
C ASP A 217 12.07 -3.69 4.29
N LYS A 218 11.05 -3.63 5.16
CA LYS A 218 10.10 -4.74 5.41
C LYS A 218 8.62 -4.36 5.32
N LEU A 219 8.26 -3.53 4.34
CA LEU A 219 6.86 -3.36 3.91
C LEU A 219 6.50 -4.48 2.92
N SER A 220 6.22 -5.68 3.44
CA SER A 220 5.73 -6.79 2.61
C SER A 220 4.22 -6.66 2.36
N ASN A 221 3.75 -7.13 1.19
CA ASN A 221 2.33 -7.19 0.83
C ASN A 221 1.47 -7.94 1.86
N GLN A 222 2.09 -8.81 2.67
CA GLN A 222 1.45 -9.53 3.77
C GLN A 222 1.01 -8.57 4.89
N ARG A 223 1.79 -7.51 5.16
CA ARG A 223 1.47 -6.47 6.14
C ARG A 223 0.33 -5.56 5.68
N VAL A 224 0.20 -5.35 4.36
CA VAL A 224 -0.92 -4.62 3.75
C VAL A 224 -2.20 -5.46 3.79
N GLN A 225 -2.10 -6.78 3.56
CA GLN A 225 -3.24 -7.68 3.69
C GLN A 225 -3.76 -7.76 5.13
N GLU A 226 -2.87 -7.82 6.14
CA GLU A 226 -3.27 -7.77 7.56
C GLU A 226 -3.90 -6.44 8.01
N LEU A 227 -3.74 -5.36 7.23
CA LEU A 227 -4.37 -4.06 7.49
C LEU A 227 -5.74 -3.90 6.82
N LEU A 228 -6.08 -4.78 5.87
CA LEU A 228 -7.30 -4.71 5.06
C LEU A 228 -8.34 -5.79 5.42
N THR A 229 -7.97 -6.79 6.22
CA THR A 229 -8.87 -7.83 6.78
C THR A 229 -9.31 -7.52 8.20
#